data_AF-A0A212JLR4-F1
#
_entry.id   AF-A0A212JLR4-F1
#
_cell.length_a   1.000
_cell.length_b   1.000
_cell.length_c   1.000
_cell.angle_alpha   90.00
_cell.angle_beta   90.00
_cell.angle_gamma   90.00
#
_symmetry.space_group_name_H-M   'P 1'
#
loop_
_entity.id
_entity.type
_entity.pdbx_description
1 polymer ?
#
loop_
_entity_poly.entity_id
_entity_poly.type
_entity_poly.pdbx_seq_one_letter_code
_entity_poly.pdbx_strand_id
1 'polypeptide(L)'
;MPQVAARISDDQEKWLKDYFRTKSAGAEFILPWAVDTFFRAISTIKNSFTPGELKTIVEAHKDVRLLPENTRGSYLVLRVTDACDLNMLHTRHGASKANLEAKLKRLDDTQATALMVWAAAFWVSRNCSAENLDDYIRGY
;
A
#
# COMPACT_ATOMS: atom_id res chain seq x y z
N MET A 1 16.15 -11.46 -19.79
CA MET A 1 15.48 -10.44 -18.94
C MET A 1 14.55 -11.18 -17.99
N PRO A 2 14.57 -10.93 -16.67
CA PRO A 2 13.60 -11.53 -15.77
C PRO A 2 12.20 -11.04 -16.17
N GLN A 3 11.34 -11.97 -16.58
CA GLN A 3 9.95 -11.64 -16.87
C GLN A 3 9.24 -11.32 -15.56
N VAL A 4 8.73 -10.09 -15.42
CA VAL A 4 7.78 -9.74 -14.38
C VAL A 4 6.44 -10.37 -14.76
N ALA A 5 6.17 -11.57 -14.26
CA ALA A 5 4.84 -12.17 -14.39
C ALA A 5 3.92 -11.47 -13.38
N ALA A 6 3.10 -10.53 -13.87
CA ALA A 6 2.02 -9.97 -13.08
C ALA A 6 1.10 -11.11 -12.63
N ARG A 7 0.86 -11.21 -11.31
CA ARG A 7 -0.08 -12.18 -10.77
C ARG A 7 -1.49 -11.63 -10.97
N ILE A 8 -2.18 -12.14 -11.97
CA ILE A 8 -3.57 -11.80 -12.28
C ILE A 8 -4.45 -13.03 -12.04
N SER A 9 -5.70 -12.82 -11.62
CA SER A 9 -6.67 -13.90 -11.49
C SER A 9 -7.15 -14.40 -12.86
N ASP A 10 -7.79 -15.57 -12.90
CA ASP A 10 -8.39 -16.11 -14.12
C ASP A 10 -9.43 -15.14 -14.73
N ASP A 11 -10.19 -14.44 -13.88
CA ASP A 11 -11.17 -13.43 -14.30
C ASP A 11 -10.49 -12.19 -14.90
N GLN A 12 -9.40 -11.71 -14.30
CA GLN A 12 -8.62 -10.59 -14.83
C GLN A 12 -7.96 -10.98 -16.16
N GLU A 13 -7.46 -12.20 -16.25
CA GLU A 13 -6.91 -12.74 -17.49
C GLU A 13 -7.97 -12.83 -18.59
N LYS A 14 -9.16 -13.34 -18.26
CA LYS A 14 -10.28 -13.42 -19.19
C LYS A 14 -10.67 -12.04 -19.69
N TRP A 15 -10.85 -11.08 -18.79
CA TRP A 15 -11.14 -9.69 -19.14
C TRP A 15 -10.04 -9.10 -20.05
N LEU A 16 -8.76 -9.31 -19.76
CA LEU A 16 -7.68 -8.84 -20.63
C LEU A 16 -7.75 -9.44 -22.04
N LYS A 17 -8.09 -10.73 -22.17
CA LYS A 17 -8.25 -11.41 -23.47
C LYS A 17 -9.49 -10.93 -24.23
N ASP A 18 -10.57 -10.60 -23.52
CA ASP A 18 -11.83 -10.17 -24.12
C ASP A 18 -11.73 -8.73 -24.68
N TYR A 19 -10.94 -7.86 -24.05
CA TYR A 19 -10.85 -6.44 -24.40
C TYR A 19 -9.54 -6.01 -25.08
N PHE A 20 -8.47 -6.81 -25.00
CA PHE A 20 -7.19 -6.52 -25.64
C PHE A 20 -6.75 -7.65 -26.56
N ARG A 21 -6.01 -7.31 -27.62
CA ARG A 21 -5.50 -8.30 -28.59
C ARG A 21 -4.63 -9.38 -27.95
N THR A 22 -3.89 -9.04 -26.90
CA THR A 22 -3.06 -9.96 -26.12
C THR A 22 -3.04 -9.53 -24.65
N LYS A 23 -2.72 -10.45 -23.74
CA LYS A 23 -2.49 -10.13 -22.32
C LYS A 23 -1.42 -9.05 -22.15
N SER A 24 -0.33 -9.15 -22.91
CA SER A 24 0.77 -8.18 -22.86
C SER A 24 0.34 -6.80 -23.28
N ALA A 25 -0.47 -6.67 -24.34
CA ALA A 25 -0.98 -5.38 -24.80
C ALA A 25 -1.87 -4.71 -23.74
N GLY A 26 -2.71 -5.48 -23.04
CA GLY A 26 -3.50 -4.94 -21.93
C GLY A 26 -2.65 -4.55 -20.71
N ALA A 27 -1.63 -5.35 -20.38
CA ALA A 27 -0.69 -5.01 -19.32
C ALA A 27 0.13 -3.75 -19.64
N GLU A 28 0.59 -3.59 -20.89
CA GLU A 28 1.28 -2.38 -21.37
C GLU A 28 0.43 -1.12 -21.26
N PHE A 29 -0.90 -1.24 -21.37
CA PHE A 29 -1.81 -0.12 -21.22
C PHE A 29 -2.13 0.22 -19.75
N ILE A 30 -2.39 -0.81 -18.94
CA ILE A 30 -2.86 -0.63 -17.55
C ILE A 30 -1.72 -0.30 -16.61
N LEU A 31 -0.54 -0.89 -16.80
CA LEU A 31 0.57 -0.73 -15.87
C LEU A 31 1.04 0.73 -15.75
N PRO A 32 1.27 1.49 -16.83
CA PRO A 32 1.61 2.91 -16.74
C PRO A 32 0.53 3.70 -15.99
N TRP A 33 -0.74 3.45 -16.29
CA TRP A 33 -1.86 4.09 -15.60
C TRP A 33 -1.90 3.77 -14.11
N ALA A 34 -1.64 2.52 -13.72
CA ALA A 34 -1.60 2.11 -12.32
C ALA A 34 -0.47 2.79 -11.55
N VAL A 35 0.71 2.90 -12.17
CA VAL A 35 1.87 3.62 -11.61
C VAL A 35 1.57 5.11 -11.44
N ASP A 36 1.01 5.76 -12.45
CA ASP A 36 0.62 7.17 -12.38
C ASP A 36 -0.46 7.42 -11.32
N THR A 37 -1.46 6.54 -11.24
CA THR A 37 -2.54 6.61 -10.26
C THR A 37 -2.00 6.45 -8.84
N PHE A 38 -1.07 5.51 -8.63
CA PHE A 38 -0.37 5.33 -7.36
C PHE A 38 0.34 6.62 -6.92
N PHE A 39 1.17 7.22 -7.77
CA PHE A 39 1.93 8.42 -7.40
C PHE A 39 1.02 9.62 -7.15
N ARG A 40 -0.06 9.79 -7.94
CA ARG A 40 -1.07 10.83 -7.71
C ARG A 40 -1.77 10.66 -6.37
N ALA A 41 -2.17 9.43 -6.04
CA ALA A 41 -2.82 9.11 -4.79
C ALA A 41 -1.91 9.42 -3.59
N ILE A 42 -0.66 8.92 -3.60
CA ILE A 42 0.34 9.22 -2.55
C ILE A 42 0.57 10.73 -2.42
N SER A 43 0.75 11.44 -3.52
CA SER A 43 0.99 12.89 -3.50
C SER A 43 -0.16 13.66 -2.85
N THR A 44 -1.39 13.19 -3.02
CA THR A 44 -2.60 13.82 -2.45
C THR A 44 -2.67 13.68 -0.93
N ILE A 45 -2.14 12.58 -0.39
CA ILE A 45 -2.14 12.28 1.06
C ILE A 45 -0.78 12.56 1.71
N LYS A 46 0.16 13.14 0.95
CA LYS A 46 1.45 13.59 1.46
C LYS A 46 1.24 14.60 2.58
N ASN A 47 2.07 14.53 3.62
CA ASN A 47 1.96 15.37 4.83
C ASN A 47 0.67 15.21 5.66
N SER A 48 -0.22 14.27 5.32
CA SER A 48 -1.44 14.02 6.11
C SER A 48 -1.16 13.22 7.39
N PHE A 49 -0.05 12.48 7.41
CA PHE A 49 0.36 11.61 8.50
C PHE A 49 1.64 12.12 9.16
N THR A 50 1.74 11.96 10.48
CA THR A 50 2.97 12.23 11.22
C THR A 50 3.99 11.11 10.99
N PRO A 51 5.29 11.33 11.28
CA PRO A 51 6.29 10.27 11.18
C PRO A 51 5.94 9.02 12.01
N GLY A 52 5.42 9.18 13.22
CA GLY A 52 5.01 8.07 14.08
C GLY A 52 3.81 7.28 13.51
N GLU A 53 2.86 8.00 12.91
CA GLU A 53 1.73 7.37 12.20
C GLU A 53 2.22 6.56 10.99
N LEU A 54 3.14 7.12 10.20
CA LEU A 54 3.75 6.43 9.05
C LEU A 54 4.55 5.19 9.47
N LYS A 55 5.35 5.26 10.54
CA LYS A 55 6.05 4.09 11.12
C LYS A 55 5.07 2.99 11.51
N THR A 56 3.98 3.38 12.17
CA THR A 56 2.92 2.44 12.59
C THR A 56 2.29 1.75 11.39
N ILE A 57 1.98 2.50 10.33
CA ILE A 57 1.40 1.96 9.09
C ILE A 57 2.40 1.02 8.41
N VAL A 58 3.67 1.40 8.25
CA VAL A 58 4.70 0.56 7.62
C VAL A 58 4.86 -0.75 8.40
N GLU A 59 5.05 -0.69 9.72
CA GLU A 59 5.25 -1.90 10.53
C GLU A 59 4.01 -2.79 10.59
N ALA A 60 2.79 -2.23 10.54
CA ALA A 60 1.57 -3.01 10.41
C ALA A 60 1.53 -3.84 9.10
N HIS A 61 2.30 -3.47 8.07
CA HIS A 61 2.38 -4.20 6.80
C HIS A 61 3.57 -5.15 6.72
N LYS A 62 4.31 -5.36 7.82
CA LYS A 62 5.36 -6.37 7.89
C LYS A 62 4.77 -7.77 7.67
N ASP A 63 5.44 -8.56 6.84
CA ASP A 63 5.06 -9.93 6.47
C ASP A 63 3.66 -10.04 5.82
N VAL A 64 3.10 -8.93 5.33
CA VAL A 64 1.81 -8.91 4.65
C VAL A 64 2.01 -9.10 3.15
N ARG A 65 1.30 -10.09 2.60
CA ARG A 65 1.12 -10.21 1.16
C ARG A 65 -0.18 -9.53 0.75
N LEU A 66 -0.09 -8.34 0.17
CA LEU A 66 -1.25 -7.64 -0.38
C LEU A 66 -1.81 -8.41 -1.58
N LEU A 67 -3.08 -8.76 -1.51
CA LEU A 67 -3.86 -9.36 -2.59
C LEU A 67 -4.89 -8.34 -3.08
N PRO A 68 -5.37 -8.41 -4.34
CA PRO A 68 -6.34 -7.46 -4.88
C PRO A 68 -7.59 -7.26 -4.01
N GLU A 69 -8.09 -8.32 -3.37
CA GLU A 69 -9.22 -8.30 -2.45
C GLU A 69 -8.98 -7.50 -1.16
N ASN A 70 -7.72 -7.29 -0.80
CA ASN A 70 -7.28 -6.62 0.43
C ASN A 70 -6.84 -5.17 0.20
N THR A 71 -7.35 -4.54 -0.87
CA THR A 71 -6.94 -3.18 -1.27
C THR A 71 -7.91 -2.07 -0.82
N ARG A 72 -9.01 -2.41 -0.14
CA ARG A 72 -10.00 -1.43 0.31
C ARG A 72 -9.62 -0.71 1.60
N GLY A 73 -10.15 0.50 1.80
CA GLY A 73 -9.94 1.31 3.00
C GLY A 73 -10.35 0.58 4.30
N SER A 74 -11.40 -0.23 4.26
CA SER A 74 -11.82 -1.04 5.43
C SER A 74 -10.76 -2.04 5.86
N TYR A 75 -10.05 -2.67 4.91
CA TYR A 75 -8.97 -3.60 5.21
C TYR A 75 -7.77 -2.88 5.82
N LEU A 76 -7.39 -1.72 5.27
CA LEU A 76 -6.34 -0.86 5.84
C LEU A 76 -6.64 -0.50 7.30
N VAL A 77 -7.86 -0.04 7.59
CA VAL A 77 -8.28 0.33 8.95
C VAL A 77 -8.22 -0.88 9.88
N LEU A 78 -8.77 -2.03 9.47
CA LEU A 78 -8.73 -3.25 10.26
C LEU A 78 -7.28 -3.63 10.59
N ARG A 79 -6.42 -3.69 9.56
CA ARG A 79 -5.03 -4.14 9.70
C ARG A 79 -4.22 -3.25 10.65
N VAL A 80 -4.32 -1.94 10.49
CA VAL A 80 -3.58 -0.99 11.34
C VAL A 80 -4.13 -0.99 12.77
N THR A 81 -5.45 -1.08 12.92
CA THR A 81 -6.11 -1.15 14.23
C THR A 81 -5.72 -2.41 15.00
N ASP A 82 -5.73 -3.58 14.35
CA ASP A 82 -5.30 -4.85 14.95
C ASP A 82 -3.84 -4.79 15.39
N ALA A 83 -2.96 -4.21 14.57
CA ALA A 83 -1.56 -4.04 14.93
C ALA A 83 -1.39 -3.04 16.10
N CYS A 84 -2.26 -2.04 16.19
CA CYS A 84 -2.28 -1.14 17.33
C CYS A 84 -2.76 -1.83 18.60
N ASP A 85 -3.74 -2.74 18.52
CA ASP A 85 -4.33 -3.40 19.68
C ASP A 85 -3.52 -4.59 20.19
N LEU A 86 -3.04 -5.44 19.28
CA LEU A 86 -2.29 -6.64 19.65
C LEU A 86 -0.84 -6.33 20.03
N ASN A 87 -0.24 -5.37 19.33
CA ASN A 87 1.19 -5.10 19.43
C ASN A 87 1.50 -3.72 20.03
N MET A 88 0.50 -2.87 20.30
CA MET A 88 0.72 -1.51 20.81
C MET A 88 1.64 -0.67 19.90
N LEU A 89 1.62 -0.92 18.57
CA LEU A 89 2.54 -0.28 17.63
C LEU A 89 2.46 1.25 17.68
N HIS A 90 1.25 1.81 17.73
CA HIS A 90 1.03 3.25 17.86
C HIS A 90 1.75 3.84 19.08
N THR A 91 1.74 3.15 20.22
CA THR A 91 2.44 3.60 21.43
C THR A 91 3.96 3.58 21.24
N ARG A 92 4.50 2.52 20.62
CA ARG A 92 5.95 2.41 20.35
C ARG A 92 6.47 3.52 19.44
N HIS A 93 5.65 3.95 18.49
CA HIS A 93 6.00 4.99 17.51
C HIS A 93 5.54 6.40 17.90
N GLY A 94 4.92 6.57 19.07
CA GLY A 94 4.43 7.87 19.53
C GLY A 94 3.25 8.43 18.73
N ALA A 95 2.40 7.56 18.17
CA ALA A 95 1.19 7.92 17.43
C ALA A 95 -0.08 7.76 18.29
N SER A 96 -1.08 8.61 18.03
CA SER A 96 -2.42 8.46 18.61
C SER A 96 -3.24 7.48 17.77
N LYS A 97 -3.67 6.36 18.36
CA LYS A 97 -4.52 5.37 17.69
C LYS A 97 -5.79 5.99 17.11
N ALA A 98 -6.51 6.79 17.92
CA ALA A 98 -7.76 7.40 17.51
C ALA A 98 -7.58 8.40 16.35
N ASN A 99 -6.51 9.19 16.38
CA ASN A 99 -6.20 10.13 15.29
C ASN A 99 -5.82 9.39 14.01
N LEU A 100 -4.98 8.35 14.14
CA LEU A 100 -4.57 7.51 13.02
C LEU A 100 -5.80 6.86 12.37
N GLU A 101 -6.66 6.21 13.16
CA GLU A 101 -7.89 5.59 12.67
C GLU A 101 -8.82 6.61 11.97
N ALA A 102 -8.99 7.80 12.55
CA ALA A 102 -9.81 8.85 11.95
C ALA A 102 -9.25 9.33 10.60
N LYS A 103 -7.93 9.43 10.45
CA LYS A 103 -7.29 9.79 9.18
C LYS A 103 -7.44 8.68 8.14
N LEU A 104 -7.22 7.41 8.54
CA LEU A 104 -7.37 6.27 7.64
C LEU A 104 -8.81 6.14 7.10
N LYS A 105 -9.82 6.39 7.93
CA LYS A 105 -11.24 6.38 7.52
C LYS A 105 -11.64 7.49 6.54
N ARG A 106 -10.82 8.54 6.39
CA ARG A 106 -11.07 9.64 5.43
C ARG A 106 -10.49 9.37 4.05
N LEU A 107 -9.63 8.36 3.92
CA LEU A 107 -9.05 7.99 2.64
C LEU A 107 -10.11 7.37 1.74
N ASP A 108 -10.09 7.72 0.46
CA ASP A 108 -10.78 6.90 -0.55
C ASP A 108 -10.02 5.58 -0.78
N ASP A 109 -10.66 4.62 -1.46
CA ASP A 109 -10.07 3.30 -1.70
C ASP A 109 -8.77 3.37 -2.52
N THR A 110 -8.61 4.36 -3.40
CA THR A 110 -7.39 4.52 -4.21
C THR A 110 -6.23 5.00 -3.34
N GLN A 111 -6.47 5.99 -2.49
CA GLN A 111 -5.52 6.50 -1.50
C GLN A 111 -5.13 5.41 -0.50
N ALA A 112 -6.11 4.66 0.02
CA ALA A 112 -5.87 3.56 0.93
C ALA A 112 -5.03 2.45 0.27
N THR A 113 -5.37 2.06 -0.96
CA THR A 113 -4.59 1.09 -1.75
C THR A 113 -3.15 1.56 -1.91
N ALA A 114 -2.96 2.80 -2.34
CA ALA A 114 -1.65 3.36 -2.57
C ALA A 114 -0.82 3.37 -1.28
N LEU A 115 -1.41 3.78 -0.15
CA LEU A 115 -0.73 3.79 1.15
C LEU A 115 -0.33 2.37 1.60
N MET A 116 -1.18 1.37 1.39
CA MET A 116 -0.86 -0.03 1.67
C MET A 116 0.28 -0.55 0.79
N VAL A 117 0.23 -0.28 -0.52
CA VAL A 117 1.29 -0.68 -1.47
C VAL A 117 2.61 -0.02 -1.10
N TRP A 118 2.60 1.27 -0.76
CA TRP A 118 3.78 1.98 -0.26
C TRP A 118 4.31 1.31 1.02
N ALA A 119 3.46 1.11 2.04
CA ALA A 119 3.86 0.50 3.30
C ALA A 119 4.46 -0.92 3.12
N ALA A 120 3.85 -1.75 2.27
CA ALA A 120 4.34 -3.09 1.97
C ALA A 120 5.63 -3.08 1.13
N ALA A 121 5.82 -2.08 0.25
CA ALA A 121 7.00 -1.95 -0.60
C ALA A 121 8.30 -1.86 0.23
N PHE A 122 8.25 -1.24 1.41
CA PHE A 122 9.36 -1.21 2.36
C PHE A 122 9.88 -2.61 2.73
N TRP A 123 8.98 -3.57 2.95
CA TRP A 123 9.37 -4.91 3.42
C TRP A 123 9.82 -5.86 2.30
N VAL A 124 9.49 -5.56 1.04
CA VAL A 124 9.86 -6.38 -0.13
C VAL A 124 10.98 -5.76 -0.97
N SER A 125 11.32 -4.49 -0.71
CA SER A 125 12.41 -3.80 -1.37
C SER A 125 13.77 -4.33 -0.92
N ARG A 126 14.68 -4.55 -1.88
CA ARG A 126 16.07 -4.93 -1.59
C ARG A 126 16.89 -3.79 -0.96
N ASN A 127 16.39 -2.55 -1.08
CA ASN A 127 17.07 -1.35 -0.62
C ASN A 127 16.54 -0.86 0.75
N CYS A 128 15.54 -1.54 1.30
CA CYS A 128 14.91 -1.17 2.56
C CYS A 128 15.20 -2.21 3.63
N SER A 129 15.51 -1.75 4.83
CA SER A 129 15.75 -2.58 6.02
C SER A 129 15.24 -1.82 7.24
N ALA A 130 15.04 -2.51 8.36
CA ALA A 130 14.58 -1.87 9.59
C ALA A 130 15.44 -0.65 10.01
N GLU A 131 16.73 -0.64 9.64
CA GLU A 131 17.69 0.42 9.93
C GLU A 131 17.42 1.71 9.15
N ASN A 132 16.76 1.64 7.98
CA ASN A 132 16.49 2.81 7.14
C ASN A 132 15.02 3.21 7.08
N LEU A 133 14.19 2.74 8.03
CA LEU A 133 12.78 3.10 8.14
C LEU A 133 12.59 4.62 8.25
N ASP A 134 13.43 5.30 9.01
CA ASP A 134 13.35 6.75 9.16
C ASP A 134 13.63 7.50 7.85
N ASP A 135 14.60 7.04 7.07
CA ASP A 135 14.91 7.64 5.77
C ASP A 135 13.80 7.36 4.76
N TYR A 136 13.23 6.15 4.78
CA TYR A 136 12.08 5.78 3.95
C TYR A 136 10.88 6.69 4.23
N ILE A 137 10.61 7.00 5.49
CA ILE A 137 9.52 7.87 5.92
C ILE A 137 9.79 9.34 5.55
N ARG A 138 11.04 9.80 5.60
CA ARG A 138 11.39 11.16 5.13
C ARG A 138 11.16 11.33 3.62
N GLY A 139 11.19 10.25 2.86
CA GLY A 139 10.89 10.24 1.43
C GLY A 139 9.40 10.31 1.09
N TYR A 140 8.50 10.14 2.08
CA TYR A 140 7.04 10.21 1.91
C TYR A 140 6.59 11.61 1.51
#